data_AF-A0A448MP84-F1
#
_entry.id   AF-A0A448MP84-F1
#
_cell.length_a   1.000
_cell.length_b   1.000
_cell.length_c   1.000
_cell.angle_alpha   90.00
_cell.angle_beta   90.00
_cell.angle_gamma   90.00
#
_symmetry.space_group_name_H-M   'P 1'
#
loop_
_entity.id
_entity.type
_entity.pdbx_description
1 polymer ?
#
loop_
_entity_poly.entity_id
_entity_poly.type
_entity_poly.pdbx_seq_one_letter_code
_entity_poly.pdbx_strand_id
1 'polypeptide(L)'
;MAAERENAGRKTVCVIGDGAITAGMAFEALNHAGALHTDMLVILNDNEMSISENVGALNNHLARIFSGSFYSTVRDGSKKF
;
A
#
# COMPACT_ATOMS: atom_id res chain seq x y z
N MET A 1 -4.97 -10.53 -10.03
CA MET A 1 -5.04 -9.25 -10.80
C MET A 1 -5.17 -9.49 -12.31
N ALA A 2 -5.58 -8.49 -13.10
CA ALA A 2 -5.63 -8.62 -14.57
C ALA A 2 -4.24 -8.91 -15.19
N ALA A 3 -3.19 -8.28 -14.67
CA ALA A 3 -1.80 -8.50 -15.11
C ALA A 3 -1.35 -9.97 -14.99
N GLU A 4 -1.72 -10.66 -13.91
CA GLU A 4 -1.44 -12.09 -13.72
C GLU A 4 -2.30 -12.96 -14.65
N ARG A 5 -3.59 -12.64 -14.79
CA ARG A 5 -4.52 -13.40 -15.63
C ARG A 5 -4.13 -13.41 -17.11
N GLU A 6 -3.57 -12.31 -17.59
CA GLU A 6 -3.12 -12.17 -18.98
C GLU A 6 -1.74 -12.79 -19.24
N ASN A 7 -1.02 -13.24 -18.19
CA ASN A 7 0.32 -13.83 -18.26
C ASN A 7 1.32 -13.05 -19.14
N ALA A 8 1.15 -11.73 -19.22
CA ALA A 8 1.86 -10.85 -20.15
C ALA A 8 3.19 -10.30 -19.57
N GLY A 9 3.64 -10.83 -18.42
CA GLY A 9 4.87 -10.38 -17.75
C GLY A 9 4.85 -8.91 -17.31
N ARG A 10 3.68 -8.31 -17.15
CA ARG A 10 3.55 -6.88 -16.80
C ARG A 10 3.96 -6.62 -15.36
N LYS A 11 4.57 -5.46 -15.14
CA LYS A 11 4.82 -4.92 -13.80
C LYS A 11 3.71 -3.95 -13.41
N THR A 12 3.22 -4.09 -12.19
CA THR A 12 2.13 -3.27 -11.66
C THR A 12 2.69 -2.31 -10.62
N VAL A 13 2.39 -1.02 -10.78
CA VAL A 13 2.80 0.03 -9.84
C VAL A 13 1.56 0.80 -9.40
N CYS A 14 1.34 0.91 -8.09
CA CYS A 14 0.34 1.75 -7.47
C CYS A 14 1.02 2.98 -6.87
N VAL A 15 0.59 4.18 -7.27
CA VAL A 15 1.08 5.43 -6.69
C VAL A 15 -0.09 6.08 -5.97
N ILE A 16 0.06 6.32 -4.67
CA ILE A 16 -1.01 6.81 -3.81
C ILE A 16 -0.51 7.92 -2.88
N GLY A 17 -1.32 8.95 -2.64
CA GLY A 17 -1.02 9.99 -1.65
C GLY A 17 -1.45 9.61 -0.22
N ASP A 18 -0.84 10.23 0.78
CA ASP A 18 -1.20 10.14 2.20
C ASP A 18 -2.66 10.52 2.50
N GLY A 19 -3.23 11.50 1.78
CA GLY A 19 -4.65 11.84 1.89
C GLY A 19 -5.59 10.86 1.19
N ALA A 20 -5.10 10.11 0.20
CA ALA A 20 -5.90 9.17 -0.59
C ALA A 20 -5.94 7.76 0.05
N ILE A 21 -4.91 7.39 0.83
CA ILE A 21 -4.85 6.07 1.49
C ILE A 21 -5.95 5.89 2.55
N THR A 22 -6.49 6.99 3.06
CA THR A 22 -7.57 6.98 4.06
C THR A 22 -8.95 6.85 3.45
N ALA A 23 -9.07 6.96 2.12
CA ALA A 23 -10.29 6.61 1.43
C ALA A 23 -10.55 5.10 1.61
N GLY A 24 -11.73 4.75 2.12
CA GLY A 24 -12.09 3.36 2.44
C GLY A 24 -11.84 2.39 1.28
N MET A 25 -12.15 2.78 0.04
CA MET A 25 -11.90 1.95 -1.14
C MET A 25 -10.41 1.72 -1.41
N ALA A 26 -9.56 2.73 -1.21
CA ALA A 26 -8.13 2.58 -1.39
C ALA A 26 -7.54 1.66 -0.32
N PHE A 27 -7.97 1.83 0.93
CA PHE A 27 -7.60 0.97 2.05
C PHE A 27 -8.02 -0.49 1.80
N GLU A 28 -9.27 -0.72 1.41
CA GLU A 28 -9.81 -2.04 1.11
C GLU A 28 -9.10 -2.70 -0.08
N ALA A 29 -8.86 -1.96 -1.17
CA ALA A 29 -8.14 -2.47 -2.33
C ALA A 29 -6.70 -2.89 -1.99
N LEU A 30 -6.00 -2.09 -1.19
CA LEU A 30 -4.64 -2.41 -0.73
C LEU A 30 -4.63 -3.62 0.22
N ASN A 31 -5.59 -3.70 1.14
CA ASN A 31 -5.72 -4.86 2.04
C ASN A 31 -6.02 -6.14 1.25
N HIS A 32 -6.93 -6.06 0.28
CA HIS A 32 -7.25 -7.18 -0.60
C HIS A 32 -6.04 -7.61 -1.45
N ALA A 33 -5.28 -6.65 -2.00
CA ALA A 33 -4.05 -6.95 -2.74
C ALA A 33 -2.99 -7.64 -1.86
N GLY A 34 -2.87 -7.22 -0.59
CA GLY A 34 -2.00 -7.86 0.40
C GLY A 34 -2.43 -9.29 0.74
N ALA A 35 -3.73 -9.52 0.96
CA ALA A 35 -4.27 -10.86 1.21
C ALA A 35 -4.10 -11.81 0.02
N LEU A 36 -4.09 -11.29 -1.20
CA LEU A 36 -3.83 -12.05 -2.43
C LEU A 36 -2.35 -12.22 -2.76
N HIS A 37 -1.42 -11.64 -1.97
CA HIS A 37 0.02 -11.63 -2.27
C HIS A 37 0.35 -11.18 -3.70
N THR A 38 -0.34 -10.15 -4.18
CA THR A 38 -0.20 -9.65 -5.56
C THR A 38 1.22 -9.10 -5.81
N ASP A 39 1.83 -9.40 -6.97
CA ASP A 39 3.09 -8.77 -7.42
C ASP A 39 2.82 -7.30 -7.86
N MET A 40 2.94 -6.37 -6.90
CA MET A 40 2.75 -4.94 -7.11
C MET A 40 3.72 -4.11 -6.28
N LEU A 41 4.31 -3.09 -6.90
CA LEU A 41 5.03 -2.04 -6.20
C LEU A 41 4.07 -0.94 -5.77
N VAL A 42 4.05 -0.60 -4.48
CA VAL A 42 3.26 0.51 -3.96
C VAL A 42 4.20 1.66 -3.59
N ILE A 43 3.93 2.85 -4.11
CA ILE A 43 4.65 4.09 -3.82
C ILE A 43 3.68 5.00 -3.08
N LEU A 44 3.98 5.27 -1.81
CA LEU A 44 3.27 6.25 -0.99
C LEU A 44 3.95 7.61 -1.12
N ASN A 45 3.23 8.59 -1.65
CA ASN A 45 3.64 9.98 -1.68
C ASN A 45 3.10 10.69 -0.41
N ASP A 46 3.96 10.80 0.59
CA ASP A 46 3.65 11.42 1.88
C ASP A 46 4.18 12.85 1.90
N ASN A 47 3.29 13.81 1.62
CA ASN A 47 3.60 15.24 1.55
C ASN A 47 2.86 16.06 2.63
N GLU A 48 2.22 15.40 3.61
CA GLU A 48 1.40 16.01 4.68
C GLU A 48 0.30 16.99 4.20
N MET A 49 -0.05 16.96 2.91
CA MET A 49 -0.92 17.96 2.26
C MET A 49 -2.02 17.29 1.45
N SER A 50 -3.27 17.48 1.90
CA SER A 50 -4.47 16.95 1.24
C SER A 50 -5.38 18.06 0.68
N ILE A 51 -4.85 19.28 0.48
CA ILE A 51 -5.48 20.58 0.12
C ILE A 51 -5.59 21.58 1.32
N SER A 52 -5.72 21.09 2.55
CA SER A 52 -5.41 21.79 3.81
C SER A 52 -4.75 20.80 4.78
N GLU A 53 -4.12 21.25 5.88
CA GLU A 53 -3.41 20.39 6.84
C GLU A 53 -4.17 19.08 7.09
N ASN A 54 -3.49 17.95 6.88
CA ASN A 54 -4.02 16.65 7.29
C ASN A 54 -4.32 16.74 8.79
N VAL A 55 -5.58 16.54 9.18
CA VAL A 55 -5.98 16.30 10.57
C VAL A 55 -5.36 14.97 11.04
N GLY A 56 -4.08 15.05 11.39
CA GLY A 56 -3.05 14.02 11.28
C GLY A 56 -3.06 12.90 12.33
N ALA A 57 -4.20 12.60 12.95
CA ALA A 57 -4.27 11.47 13.89
C ALA A 57 -4.57 10.13 13.19
N LEU A 58 -5.45 10.12 12.18
CA LEU A 58 -5.90 8.88 11.54
C LEU A 58 -4.93 8.42 10.43
N ASN A 59 -4.46 9.35 9.60
CA ASN A 59 -3.55 9.07 8.48
C ASN A 59 -2.24 8.44 8.97
N ASN A 60 -1.67 8.99 10.05
CA ASN A 60 -0.42 8.49 10.63
C ASN A 60 -0.60 7.07 11.20
N HIS A 61 -1.77 6.78 11.78
CA HIS A 61 -2.06 5.45 12.31
C HIS A 61 -2.25 4.40 11.19
N LEU A 62 -2.97 4.77 10.12
CA LEU A 62 -3.20 3.90 8.97
C LEU A 62 -1.91 3.65 8.17
N ALA A 63 -1.10 4.68 7.96
CA ALA A 63 0.22 4.56 7.33
C ALA A 63 1.16 3.64 8.15
N ARG A 64 1.12 3.73 9.49
CA ARG A 64 1.92 2.89 10.39
C ARG A 64 1.49 1.42 10.42
N ILE A 65 0.19 1.15 10.30
CA ILE A 65 -0.32 -0.22 10.15
C ILE A 65 0.14 -0.82 8.82
N PHE A 66 0.04 -0.05 7.73
CA PHE A 66 0.51 -0.50 6.42
C PHE A 66 2.02 -0.72 6.36
N SER A 67 2.81 0.22 6.88
CA SER A 67 4.27 0.07 6.93
C SER A 67 4.69 -1.06 7.86
N GLY A 68 3.98 -1.32 8.96
CA GLY A 68 4.23 -2.44 9.86
C GLY A 68 3.95 -3.81 9.23
N SER A 69 2.84 -3.92 8.49
CA SER A 69 2.52 -5.09 7.66
C SER A 69 3.61 -5.33 6.59
N PHE A 70 3.95 -4.29 5.83
CA PHE A 70 4.99 -4.35 4.80
C PHE A 70 6.37 -4.70 5.38
N TYR A 71 6.73 -4.10 6.52
CA TYR A 71 7.97 -4.38 7.25
C TYR A 71 8.01 -5.82 7.76
N SER A 72 6.87 -6.37 8.23
CA SER A 72 6.79 -7.76 8.66
C SER A 72 6.98 -8.74 7.49
N THR A 73 6.43 -8.44 6.31
CA THR A 73 6.63 -9.24 5.09
C THR A 73 8.09 -9.20 4.59
N VAL A 74 8.73 -8.02 4.60
CA VAL A 74 10.16 -7.87 4.24
C VAL A 74 11.06 -8.60 5.24
N ARG A 75 10.75 -8.51 6.54
CA ARG A 75 11.49 -9.20 7.60
C ARG A 75 11.35 -10.72 7.52
N ASP A 76 10.14 -11.24 7.25
CA ASP A 76 9.93 -12.68 7.13
C ASP A 76 10.57 -13.26 5.86
N GLY A 77 10.69 -12.47 4.78
CA GLY A 77 11.51 -12.82 3.62
C GLY A 77 13.01 -12.94 3.95
N SER A 78 13.50 -12.16 4.92
CA SER A 78 14.89 -12.17 5.38
C SER A 78 15.20 -13.28 6.39
N LYS A 79 14.18 -13.86 7.04
CA LYS A 79 14.32 -14.99 7.98
C LYS A 79 14.31 -16.37 7.32
N LYS A 80 13.99 -16.44 6.03
CA LYS A 80 14.00 -17.69 5.24
C LYS A 80 15.29 -17.93 4.46
N PHE A 81 16.34 -17.14 4.72
CA PHE A 81 17.71 -17.37 4.27
C PHE A 81 18.66 -17.41 5.47
#